data_AF-A8WYA9-F1
#
_entry.id   AF-A8WYA9-F1
#
_cell.length_a   1.000
_cell.length_b   1.000
_cell.length_c   1.000
_cell.angle_alpha   90.00
_cell.angle_beta   90.00
_cell.angle_gamma   90.00
#
_symmetry.space_group_name_H-M   'P 1'
#
loop_
_entity.id
_entity.type
_entity.pdbx_description
1 polymer ?
#
loop_
_entity_poly.entity_id
_entity_poly.type
_entity_poly.pdbx_seq_one_letter_code
_entity_poly.pdbx_strand_id
1 'polypeptide(L)'
;MCSPACIRVTIRILKILGYIIFGILAITSALCFLCVSYVTLLIMLPPLERVHIHYMTKLTRYLGYDNYERWDPNAKFSAWGAPYDAACGEIRMVLLKLDCMEPANTCMEKIVMFERDEWIRMNRSVQEKIFHNVSKECFQAMNDPIIRNQSFYHGRDCFMNVSREFCALDILYYLDSYYEFFLKFAMTPTQDGCGIYEKILSLDCQDSMEDFRESVVRLKLGNQTKDDYLEVAKLCDEMQNCINNLTTSCAISLEFKRKTKEYCEKMHFLASPFWQCIQRLKTENVKPDLMKYVCLIGHELSDDSTACQRFSGSSECIEGFMMDQCGFESVEGFEDSLTYLLEMWDC
;
A
#
# COMPACT_ATOMS: atom_id res chain seq x y z
N MET A 1 70.51 40.21 53.58
CA MET A 1 69.31 40.79 54.23
C MET A 1 68.42 41.37 53.13
N CYS A 2 67.24 40.79 52.90
CA CYS A 2 66.31 41.31 51.89
C CYS A 2 65.77 42.68 52.31
N SER A 3 65.85 43.65 51.40
CA SER A 3 65.30 45.00 51.62
C SER A 3 63.79 44.93 51.91
N PRO A 4 63.25 45.74 52.85
CA PRO A 4 61.83 45.78 53.18
C PRO A 4 60.91 46.06 51.98
N ALA A 5 61.45 46.62 50.89
CA ALA A 5 60.75 46.74 49.61
C ALA A 5 60.38 45.38 48.98
N CYS A 6 61.26 44.37 49.11
CA CYS A 6 61.04 43.04 48.56
C CYS A 6 59.86 42.32 49.23
N ILE A 7 59.76 42.42 50.56
CA ILE A 7 58.68 41.81 51.36
C ILE A 7 57.32 42.38 50.95
N ARG A 8 57.24 43.69 50.71
CA ARG A 8 55.98 44.37 50.34
C ARG A 8 55.49 43.94 48.95
N VAL A 9 56.40 43.69 48.01
CA VAL A 9 56.08 43.17 46.68
C VAL A 9 55.59 41.73 46.76
N THR A 10 56.28 40.87 47.54
CA THR A 10 55.88 39.47 47.71
C THR A 10 54.48 39.34 48.32
N ILE A 11 54.13 40.16 49.31
CA ILE A 11 52.79 40.15 49.92
C ILE A 11 51.70 40.57 48.90
N ARG A 12 51.98 41.55 48.04
CA ARG A 12 51.03 41.96 46.99
C ARG A 12 50.82 40.85 45.96
N ILE A 13 51.89 40.19 45.53
CA ILE A 13 51.82 39.06 44.60
C ILE A 13 51.03 37.90 45.20
N LEU A 14 51.28 37.55 46.46
CA LEU A 14 50.53 36.50 47.18
C LEU A 14 49.03 36.82 47.30
N LYS A 15 48.65 38.09 47.54
CA LYS A 15 47.25 38.50 47.56
C LYS A 15 46.59 38.34 46.19
N ILE A 16 47.26 38.76 45.12
CA ILE A 16 46.74 38.63 43.75
C ILE A 16 46.59 37.15 43.38
N LEU A 17 47.59 36.31 43.66
CA LEU A 17 47.51 34.86 43.46
C LEU A 17 46.36 34.24 44.26
N GLY A 18 46.15 34.67 45.52
CA GLY A 18 45.03 34.23 46.34
C GLY A 18 43.67 34.54 45.71
N TYR A 19 43.47 35.76 45.19
CA TYR A 19 42.23 36.11 44.49
C TYR A 19 42.01 35.31 43.22
N ILE A 20 43.07 35.04 42.45
CA ILE A 20 42.99 34.22 41.23
C ILE A 20 42.58 32.79 41.57
N ILE A 21 43.22 32.17 42.56
CA ILE A 21 42.90 30.79 42.98
C ILE A 21 41.45 30.71 43.48
N PHE A 22 41.01 31.67 44.28
CA PHE A 22 39.64 31.71 44.78
C PHE A 22 38.61 31.88 43.64
N GLY A 23 38.92 32.71 42.65
CA GLY A 23 38.10 32.86 41.45
C GLY A 23 37.97 31.57 40.64
N ILE A 24 39.07 30.85 40.43
CA ILE A 24 39.06 29.56 39.73
C ILE A 24 38.19 28.55 40.50
N LEU A 25 38.36 28.44 41.82
CA LEU A 25 37.56 27.53 42.65
C LEU A 25 36.06 27.85 42.57
N ALA A 26 35.67 29.12 42.63
CA ALA A 26 34.27 29.53 42.51
C ALA A 26 33.67 29.14 41.14
N ILE A 27 34.42 29.38 40.05
CA ILE A 27 33.97 29.02 38.68
C ILE A 27 33.83 27.49 38.54
N THR A 28 34.79 26.72 39.03
CA THR A 28 34.73 25.25 38.96
C THR A 28 33.54 24.68 39.75
N SER A 29 33.24 25.24 40.93
CA SER A 29 32.08 24.84 41.71
C SER A 29 30.76 25.12 40.99
N ALA A 30 30.61 26.31 40.39
CA ALA A 30 29.42 26.67 39.62
C ALA A 30 29.21 25.74 38.41
N LEU A 31 30.28 25.40 37.68
CA LEU A 31 30.22 24.46 36.56
C LEU A 31 29.81 23.05 37.01
N CYS A 32 30.35 22.56 38.13
CA CYS A 32 29.92 21.28 38.69
C CYS A 32 28.42 21.26 39.03
N PHE A 33 27.89 22.32 39.65
CA PHE A 33 26.46 22.42 39.94
C PHE A 33 25.60 22.41 38.67
N LEU A 34 26.00 23.16 37.64
CA LEU A 34 25.30 23.16 36.35
C LEU A 34 25.31 21.78 35.69
N CYS A 35 26.45 21.09 35.67
CA CYS A 35 26.55 19.74 35.13
C CYS A 35 25.65 18.75 35.88
N VAL A 36 25.64 18.77 37.21
CA VAL A 36 24.77 17.88 38.01
C VAL A 36 23.29 18.20 37.75
N SER A 37 22.91 19.49 37.69
CA SER A 37 21.53 19.86 37.39
C SER A 37 21.10 19.42 35.98
N TYR A 38 21.98 19.54 34.99
CA TYR A 38 21.71 19.13 33.61
C TYR A 38 21.52 17.61 33.50
N VAL A 39 22.39 16.82 34.12
CA VAL A 39 22.27 15.35 34.17
C VAL A 39 20.99 14.94 34.91
N THR A 40 20.66 15.59 36.02
CA THR A 40 19.43 15.31 36.77
C THR A 40 18.18 15.64 35.94
N LEU A 41 18.19 16.75 35.20
CA LEU A 41 17.10 17.12 34.30
C LEU A 41 16.94 16.10 33.16
N LEU A 42 18.05 15.62 32.59
CA LEU A 42 18.05 14.57 31.56
C LEU A 42 17.56 13.20 32.05
N ILE A 43 17.75 12.89 33.34
CA ILE A 43 17.28 11.64 33.95
C ILE A 43 15.79 11.75 34.34
N MET A 44 15.35 12.92 34.82
CA MET A 44 13.98 13.13 35.32
C MET A 44 12.98 13.54 34.24
N LEU A 45 13.43 14.05 33.08
CA LEU A 45 12.55 14.23 31.94
C LEU A 45 12.10 12.84 31.46
N PRO A 46 10.78 12.55 31.44
CA PRO A 46 10.28 11.30 30.89
C PRO A 46 10.78 11.16 29.45
N PRO A 47 11.09 9.93 28.99
CA PRO A 47 11.79 9.68 27.73
C PRO A 47 10.86 9.89 26.52
N LEU A 48 10.32 11.10 26.35
CA LEU A 48 9.48 11.46 25.21
C LEU A 48 10.30 11.54 23.91
N GLU A 49 11.56 11.97 23.96
CA GLU A 49 12.39 12.08 22.76
C GLU A 49 13.21 10.84 22.42
N ARG A 50 13.54 9.98 23.40
CA ARG A 50 14.32 8.76 23.12
C ARG A 50 13.49 7.68 22.43
N VAL A 51 12.18 7.63 22.67
CA VAL A 51 11.28 6.77 21.91
C VAL A 51 11.16 7.30 20.48
N HIS A 52 10.94 8.60 20.27
CA HIS A 52 10.82 9.14 18.91
C HIS A 52 12.10 9.04 18.08
N ILE A 53 13.28 9.34 18.62
CA ILE A 53 14.51 9.32 17.83
C ILE A 53 14.99 7.89 17.61
N HIS A 54 14.93 6.99 18.59
CA HIS A 54 15.38 5.62 18.37
C HIS A 54 14.42 4.82 17.47
N TYR A 55 13.12 5.12 17.54
CA TYR A 55 12.09 4.55 16.67
C TYR A 55 12.14 5.16 15.26
N MET A 56 12.32 6.48 15.10
CA MET A 56 12.48 7.13 13.79
C MET A 56 13.83 6.82 13.14
N THR A 57 14.91 6.60 13.89
CA THR A 57 16.22 6.20 13.32
C THR A 57 16.23 4.72 12.93
N LYS A 58 15.45 3.86 13.60
CA LYS A 58 15.17 2.49 13.12
C LYS A 58 14.23 2.52 11.92
N LEU A 59 13.17 3.34 11.93
CA LEU A 59 12.26 3.51 10.80
C LEU A 59 12.99 4.06 9.58
N THR A 60 13.83 5.10 9.70
CA THR A 60 14.58 5.64 8.55
C THR A 60 15.69 4.72 8.06
N ARG A 61 16.27 3.86 8.92
CA ARG A 61 17.19 2.80 8.49
C ARG A 61 16.45 1.58 7.89
N TYR A 62 15.14 1.43 8.15
CA TYR A 62 14.25 0.45 7.50
C TYR A 62 13.49 1.00 6.27
N LEU A 63 13.34 2.33 6.18
CA LEU A 63 12.60 3.04 5.13
C LEU A 63 13.53 3.73 4.13
N GLY A 64 14.83 3.79 4.40
CA GLY A 64 15.86 4.12 3.43
C GLY A 64 16.13 2.92 2.51
N TYR A 65 15.17 2.60 1.66
CA TYR A 65 15.26 1.54 0.66
C TYR A 65 15.99 2.02 -0.60
N ASP A 66 17.23 2.47 -0.41
CA ASP A 66 18.25 2.46 -1.47
C ASP A 66 19.27 1.39 -1.08
N ASN A 67 18.96 0.14 -1.41
CA ASN A 67 19.87 -0.75 -2.14
C ASN A 67 19.32 -2.17 -2.27
N TYR A 68 19.45 -2.64 -3.50
CA TYR A 68 18.97 -3.88 -4.09
C TYR A 68 19.75 -5.14 -3.68
N GLU A 69 20.47 -5.12 -2.55
CA GLU A 69 21.40 -6.21 -2.21
C GLU A 69 21.41 -6.53 -0.72
N ARG A 70 20.73 -7.62 -0.34
CA ARG A 70 21.38 -8.87 0.09
C ARG A 70 20.28 -9.85 0.50
N TRP A 71 20.10 -10.86 -0.36
CA TRP A 71 19.27 -12.04 -0.11
C TRP A 71 19.76 -12.73 1.19
N ASP A 72 19.05 -12.51 2.29
CA ASP A 72 19.06 -13.45 3.40
C ASP A 72 18.10 -14.59 3.03
N PRO A 73 18.60 -15.80 2.71
CA PRO A 73 17.75 -16.92 2.31
C PRO A 73 16.81 -17.39 3.44
N ASN A 74 16.98 -16.91 4.67
CA ASN A 74 16.11 -17.21 5.80
C ASN A 74 15.12 -16.08 6.14
N ALA A 75 15.19 -14.94 5.46
CA ALA A 75 14.17 -13.91 5.61
C ALA A 75 12.88 -14.40 4.96
N LYS A 76 11.86 -14.66 5.77
CA LYS A 76 10.51 -14.87 5.26
C LYS A 76 10.04 -13.50 4.77
N PHE A 77 9.56 -13.42 3.54
CA PHE A 77 8.91 -12.25 2.94
C PHE A 77 7.42 -12.51 2.81
N SER A 78 6.60 -11.45 2.89
CA SER A 78 5.20 -11.57 2.48
C SER A 78 5.15 -12.00 1.02
N ALA A 79 4.00 -12.51 0.57
CA ALA A 79 3.77 -12.84 -0.83
C ALA A 79 4.00 -11.64 -1.81
N TRP A 80 4.32 -10.46 -1.28
CA TRP A 80 4.45 -9.18 -1.97
C TRP A 80 5.85 -8.56 -1.88
N GLY A 81 6.86 -9.27 -1.36
CA GLY A 81 8.25 -8.78 -1.34
C GLY A 81 8.52 -7.60 -0.39
N ALA A 82 7.53 -7.21 0.42
CA ALA A 82 7.74 -6.27 1.52
C ALA A 82 8.31 -7.03 2.74
N PRO A 83 9.31 -6.48 3.45
CA PRO A 83 9.69 -7.02 4.75
C PRO A 83 8.45 -6.95 5.65
N TYR A 84 8.05 -8.09 6.22
CA TYR A 84 6.95 -8.13 7.18
C TYR A 84 7.20 -7.09 8.27
N ASP A 85 6.16 -6.34 8.67
CA ASP A 85 6.22 -5.71 9.98
C ASP A 85 6.16 -6.83 11.01
N ALA A 86 7.34 -7.26 11.46
CA ALA A 86 7.55 -8.46 12.24
C ALA A 86 6.83 -8.46 13.61
N ALA A 87 6.18 -7.35 13.96
CA ALA A 87 5.63 -7.11 15.28
C ALA A 87 4.12 -7.37 15.42
N CYS A 88 3.33 -7.50 14.35
CA CYS A 88 1.87 -7.73 14.45
C CYS A 88 1.31 -8.72 13.43
N GLY A 89 2.03 -9.81 13.18
CA GLY A 89 1.62 -10.98 12.38
C GLY A 89 0.24 -10.90 11.75
N GLU A 90 0.18 -10.45 10.50
CA GLU A 90 -0.99 -10.56 9.61
C GLU A 90 -2.34 -9.96 10.11
N ILE A 91 -2.37 -8.96 11.00
CA ILE A 91 -3.67 -8.36 11.37
C ILE A 91 -4.25 -7.56 10.19
N ARG A 92 -5.30 -8.10 9.55
CA ARG A 92 -6.30 -7.31 8.82
C ARG A 92 -6.99 -6.37 9.82
N MET A 93 -6.45 -5.17 10.05
CA MET A 93 -7.09 -4.18 10.95
C MET A 93 -8.50 -3.78 10.47
N VAL A 94 -8.83 -4.04 9.21
CA VAL A 94 -10.16 -3.83 8.60
C VAL A 94 -11.19 -4.84 9.09
N LEU A 95 -10.75 -5.97 9.64
CA LEU A 95 -11.62 -7.05 10.14
C LEU A 95 -11.30 -7.38 11.60
N LEU A 96 -11.32 -6.36 12.46
CA LEU A 96 -11.87 -6.64 13.78
C LEU A 96 -13.32 -6.99 13.53
N LYS A 97 -13.66 -8.28 13.70
CA LYS A 97 -15.03 -8.76 13.61
C LYS A 97 -15.94 -7.77 14.32
N LEU A 98 -16.90 -7.29 13.53
CA LEU A 98 -17.86 -6.25 13.87
C LEU A 98 -18.55 -6.51 15.21
N ASP A 99 -18.64 -7.76 15.66
CA ASP A 99 -19.35 -8.24 16.85
C ASP A 99 -19.14 -7.45 18.18
N CYS A 100 -18.16 -6.57 18.28
CA CYS A 100 -17.82 -5.83 19.49
C CYS A 100 -17.88 -4.29 19.38
N MET A 101 -18.32 -3.73 18.26
CA MET A 101 -18.45 -2.28 18.05
C MET A 101 -19.92 -1.83 18.13
N GLU A 102 -20.22 -0.66 18.70
CA GLU A 102 -21.61 -0.20 18.95
C GLU A 102 -22.49 -0.11 17.67
N PRO A 103 -22.00 0.42 16.52
CA PRO A 103 -22.77 0.39 15.26
C PRO A 103 -22.98 -1.02 14.72
N ALA A 104 -22.10 -1.94 15.10
CA ALA A 104 -22.26 -3.34 14.79
C ALA A 104 -23.23 -4.04 15.75
N ASN A 105 -23.47 -3.56 16.98
CA ASN A 105 -24.63 -3.98 17.76
C ASN A 105 -25.93 -3.54 17.08
N THR A 106 -26.04 -2.30 16.60
CA THR A 106 -27.20 -1.84 15.83
C THR A 106 -27.35 -2.61 14.50
N CYS A 107 -26.23 -2.93 13.85
CA CYS A 107 -26.25 -3.76 12.65
C CYS A 107 -26.64 -5.21 12.97
N MET A 108 -26.14 -5.77 14.07
CA MET A 108 -26.48 -7.11 14.56
C MET A 108 -27.95 -7.18 14.96
N GLU A 109 -28.52 -6.17 15.61
CA GLU A 109 -29.97 -6.10 15.86
C GLU A 109 -30.78 -6.14 14.56
N LYS A 110 -30.32 -5.43 13.51
CA LYS A 110 -30.92 -5.47 12.17
C LYS A 110 -30.68 -6.81 11.45
N ILE A 111 -29.55 -7.48 11.68
CA ILE A 111 -29.22 -8.80 11.12
C ILE A 111 -30.03 -9.91 11.82
N VAL A 112 -30.21 -9.84 13.14
CA VAL A 112 -31.06 -10.74 13.92
C VAL A 112 -32.53 -10.64 13.47
N MET A 113 -32.95 -9.53 12.87
CA MET A 113 -34.26 -9.42 12.21
C MET A 113 -34.41 -10.39 11.03
N PHE A 114 -33.31 -10.78 10.36
CA PHE A 114 -33.29 -11.77 9.28
C PHE A 114 -33.36 -13.22 9.77
N GLU A 115 -33.15 -13.46 11.06
CA GLU A 115 -33.28 -14.78 11.68
C GLU A 115 -34.70 -15.07 12.19
N ARG A 116 -35.63 -14.09 12.12
CA ARG A 116 -37.02 -14.25 12.57
C ARG A 116 -37.90 -14.96 11.52
N ASP A 117 -38.88 -15.72 11.99
CA ASP A 117 -39.87 -16.45 11.15
C ASP A 117 -40.64 -15.56 10.16
N GLU A 118 -40.75 -14.27 10.42
CA GLU A 118 -41.37 -13.31 9.50
C GLU A 118 -40.51 -13.05 8.25
N TRP A 119 -39.18 -13.10 8.38
CA TRP A 119 -38.26 -12.94 7.27
C TRP A 119 -38.32 -14.14 6.32
N ILE A 120 -38.30 -15.35 6.86
CA ILE A 120 -38.34 -16.61 6.10
C ILE A 120 -39.59 -16.68 5.20
N ARG A 121 -40.69 -16.03 5.62
CA ARG A 121 -41.96 -15.98 4.89
C ARG A 121 -42.04 -14.90 3.80
N MET A 122 -41.04 -14.01 3.70
CA MET A 122 -41.00 -12.98 2.65
C MET A 122 -40.61 -13.56 1.29
N ASN A 123 -41.02 -12.87 0.22
CA ASN A 123 -40.57 -13.19 -1.13
C ASN A 123 -39.05 -12.94 -1.25
N ARG A 124 -38.33 -13.86 -1.91
CA ARG A 124 -36.87 -13.83 -2.09
C ARG A 124 -36.36 -12.50 -2.67
N SER A 125 -37.05 -11.93 -3.65
CA SER A 125 -36.66 -10.63 -4.23
C SER A 125 -36.79 -9.47 -3.25
N VAL A 126 -37.72 -9.56 -2.28
CA VAL A 126 -37.90 -8.58 -1.20
C VAL A 126 -36.83 -8.79 -0.12
N GLN A 127 -36.49 -10.05 0.20
CA GLN A 127 -35.40 -10.39 1.10
C GLN A 127 -34.06 -9.85 0.60
N GLU A 128 -33.71 -10.11 -0.65
CA GLU A 128 -32.46 -9.65 -1.26
C GLU A 128 -32.36 -8.11 -1.24
N LYS A 129 -33.47 -7.41 -1.51
CA LYS A 129 -33.53 -5.94 -1.47
C LYS A 129 -33.37 -5.37 -0.06
N ILE A 130 -34.04 -5.94 0.95
CA ILE A 130 -33.93 -5.46 2.33
C ILE A 130 -32.55 -5.79 2.90
N PHE A 131 -32.02 -7.00 2.63
CA PHE A 131 -30.66 -7.38 3.02
C PHE A 131 -29.63 -6.43 2.42
N HIS A 132 -29.72 -6.14 1.12
CA HIS A 132 -28.85 -5.18 0.45
C HIS A 132 -28.96 -3.77 1.03
N ASN A 133 -30.15 -3.33 1.45
CA ASN A 133 -30.31 -2.02 2.08
C ASN A 133 -29.71 -1.97 3.50
N VAL A 134 -29.94 -3.01 4.31
CA VAL A 134 -29.38 -3.08 5.67
C VAL A 134 -27.85 -3.21 5.61
N SER A 135 -27.31 -4.05 4.73
CA SER A 135 -25.87 -4.16 4.54
C SER A 135 -25.29 -2.83 4.08
N LYS A 136 -25.90 -2.18 3.09
CA LYS A 136 -25.49 -0.85 2.62
C LYS A 136 -25.51 0.20 3.73
N GLU A 137 -26.56 0.25 4.56
CA GLU A 137 -26.64 1.17 5.70
C GLU A 137 -25.53 0.90 6.73
N CYS A 138 -25.27 -0.37 7.06
CA CYS A 138 -24.21 -0.74 7.99
C CYS A 138 -22.82 -0.40 7.45
N PHE A 139 -22.55 -0.69 6.18
CA PHE A 139 -21.29 -0.34 5.52
C PHE A 139 -21.12 1.19 5.38
N GLN A 140 -22.20 1.92 5.10
CA GLN A 140 -22.17 3.39 5.04
C GLN A 140 -21.90 4.01 6.41
N ALA A 141 -22.46 3.46 7.49
CA ALA A 141 -22.18 3.90 8.86
C ALA A 141 -20.71 3.65 9.25
N MET A 142 -20.09 2.58 8.76
CA MET A 142 -18.66 2.30 8.98
C MET A 142 -17.73 3.25 8.21
N ASN A 143 -18.22 3.82 7.11
CA ASN A 143 -17.49 4.82 6.33
C ASN A 143 -17.59 6.23 6.93
N ASP A 144 -18.47 6.47 7.90
CA ASP A 144 -18.52 7.73 8.63
C ASP A 144 -17.36 7.80 9.65
N PRO A 145 -16.47 8.80 9.55
CA PRO A 145 -15.29 8.89 10.41
C PRO A 145 -15.63 9.08 11.89
N ILE A 146 -16.77 9.69 12.22
CA ILE A 146 -17.23 9.89 13.60
C ILE A 146 -17.68 8.56 14.19
N ILE A 147 -18.55 7.85 13.47
CA ILE A 147 -19.09 6.54 13.88
C ILE A 147 -17.94 5.54 14.01
N ARG A 148 -17.03 5.52 13.04
CA ARG A 148 -15.82 4.70 13.06
C ARG A 148 -14.96 5.01 14.28
N ASN A 149 -14.65 6.27 14.57
CA ASN A 149 -13.84 6.64 15.72
C ASN A 149 -14.50 6.22 17.05
N GLN A 150 -15.82 6.46 17.21
CA GLN A 150 -16.57 6.02 18.38
C GLN A 150 -16.54 4.49 18.54
N SER A 151 -16.68 3.77 17.44
CA SER A 151 -16.62 2.30 17.41
C SER A 151 -15.29 1.77 17.91
N PHE A 152 -14.18 2.33 17.43
CA PHE A 152 -12.86 1.94 17.90
C PHE A 152 -12.60 2.34 19.35
N TYR A 153 -13.11 3.49 19.78
CA TYR A 153 -12.99 3.94 21.17
C TYR A 153 -13.72 2.99 22.13
N HIS A 154 -14.98 2.66 21.85
CA HIS A 154 -15.78 1.74 22.66
C HIS A 154 -15.36 0.27 22.51
N GLY A 155 -14.85 -0.11 21.33
CA GLY A 155 -14.35 -1.44 21.02
C GLY A 155 -12.91 -1.71 21.48
N ARG A 156 -12.33 -0.86 22.35
CA ARG A 156 -10.93 -0.98 22.81
C ARG A 156 -10.58 -2.39 23.30
N ASP A 157 -11.36 -2.94 24.21
CA ASP A 157 -11.05 -4.25 24.81
C ASP A 157 -11.05 -5.37 23.76
N CYS A 158 -11.94 -5.27 22.77
CA CYS A 158 -11.99 -6.18 21.64
C CYS A 158 -10.75 -6.03 20.74
N PHE A 159 -10.39 -4.80 20.38
CA PHE A 159 -9.17 -4.51 19.64
C PHE A 159 -7.94 -5.07 20.35
N MET A 160 -7.83 -4.86 21.66
CA MET A 160 -6.71 -5.33 22.47
C MET A 160 -6.69 -6.86 22.57
N ASN A 161 -7.84 -7.52 22.68
CA ASN A 161 -7.92 -8.98 22.68
C ASN A 161 -7.37 -9.57 21.38
N VAL A 162 -7.82 -9.07 20.22
CA VAL A 162 -7.31 -9.51 18.92
C VAL A 162 -5.83 -9.21 18.80
N SER A 163 -5.41 -7.99 19.16
CA SER A 163 -4.00 -7.62 19.12
C SER A 163 -3.14 -8.60 19.92
N ARG A 164 -3.59 -9.08 21.08
CA ARG A 164 -2.81 -10.03 21.91
C ARG A 164 -2.51 -11.35 21.22
N GLU A 165 -3.34 -11.78 20.27
CA GLU A 165 -3.14 -13.03 19.53
C GLU A 165 -2.08 -12.89 18.44
N PHE A 166 -1.92 -11.69 17.88
CA PHE A 166 -1.16 -11.48 16.64
C PHE A 166 0.01 -10.51 16.79
N CYS A 167 0.04 -9.70 17.84
CA CYS A 167 1.09 -8.72 18.13
C CYS A 167 2.12 -9.18 19.16
N ALA A 168 3.34 -8.73 18.96
CA ALA A 168 4.44 -8.82 19.89
C ALA A 168 4.14 -8.01 21.17
N LEU A 169 4.70 -8.47 22.29
CA LEU A 169 4.42 -7.92 23.63
C LEU A 169 4.77 -6.43 23.77
N ASP A 170 5.77 -5.94 23.06
CA ASP A 170 6.17 -4.54 23.06
C ASP A 170 5.12 -3.64 22.38
N ILE A 171 4.55 -4.08 21.25
CA ILE A 171 3.44 -3.38 20.59
C ILE A 171 2.19 -3.43 21.46
N LEU A 172 1.90 -4.55 22.11
CA LEU A 172 0.77 -4.66 23.02
C LEU A 172 0.89 -3.69 24.19
N TYR A 173 2.09 -3.57 24.78
CA TYR A 173 2.35 -2.62 25.84
C TYR A 173 2.14 -1.17 25.36
N TYR A 174 2.59 -0.84 24.15
CA TYR A 174 2.37 0.46 23.55
C TYR A 174 0.88 0.73 23.30
N LEU A 175 0.17 -0.20 22.65
CA LEU A 175 -1.26 -0.06 22.37
C LEU A 175 -2.07 0.06 23.65
N ASP A 176 -1.74 -0.69 24.70
CA ASP A 176 -2.45 -0.58 25.98
C ASP A 176 -2.20 0.76 26.69
N SER A 177 -0.96 1.25 26.65
CA SER A 177 -0.58 2.50 27.31
C SER A 177 -0.97 3.76 26.53
N TYR A 178 -1.07 3.66 25.20
CA TYR A 178 -1.22 4.80 24.29
C TYR A 178 -2.35 4.62 23.27
N TYR A 179 -3.37 3.81 23.60
CA TYR A 179 -4.48 3.49 22.70
C TYR A 179 -5.16 4.73 22.11
N GLU A 180 -5.49 5.72 22.94
CA GLU A 180 -6.17 6.94 22.50
C GLU A 180 -5.31 7.74 21.51
N PHE A 181 -3.99 7.77 21.71
CA PHE A 181 -3.07 8.41 20.77
C PHE A 181 -3.03 7.65 19.46
N PHE A 182 -2.93 6.31 19.52
CA PHE A 182 -3.01 5.46 18.33
C PHE A 182 -4.30 5.72 17.54
N LEU A 183 -5.46 5.71 18.21
CA LEU A 183 -6.75 5.98 17.57
C LEU A 183 -6.79 7.36 16.91
N LYS A 184 -6.28 8.38 17.60
CA LYS A 184 -6.20 9.72 17.02
C LYS A 184 -5.42 9.72 15.70
N PHE A 185 -4.27 9.04 15.63
CA PHE A 185 -3.49 8.93 14.39
C PHE A 185 -4.14 8.02 13.34
N ALA A 186 -4.85 6.98 13.76
CA ALA A 186 -5.56 6.06 12.88
C ALA A 186 -6.83 6.65 12.26
N MET A 187 -7.38 7.71 12.86
CA MET A 187 -8.64 8.35 12.44
C MET A 187 -8.49 9.78 11.91
N THR A 188 -7.30 10.38 12.02
CA THR A 188 -7.05 11.74 11.54
C THR A 188 -6.18 11.69 10.28
N PRO A 189 -6.64 12.26 9.15
CA PRO A 189 -5.82 12.42 7.97
C PRO A 189 -4.53 13.18 8.30
N THR A 190 -3.41 12.71 7.77
CA THR A 190 -2.15 13.43 7.87
C THR A 190 -2.15 14.63 6.94
N GLN A 191 -1.62 15.76 7.43
CA GLN A 191 -1.50 16.98 6.63
C GLN A 191 -0.39 16.86 5.59
N ASP A 192 0.72 16.20 5.96
CA ASP A 192 1.89 16.00 5.12
C ASP A 192 2.32 14.52 5.13
N GLY A 193 2.38 13.92 3.95
CA GLY A 193 2.84 12.54 3.77
C GLY A 193 1.77 11.48 4.00
N CYS A 194 2.22 10.27 4.36
CA CYS A 194 1.34 9.13 4.58
C CYS A 194 1.47 8.60 6.01
N GLY A 195 0.46 8.92 6.82
CA GLY A 195 0.34 8.43 8.18
C GLY A 195 -0.35 7.08 8.28
N ILE A 196 -0.77 6.78 9.50
CA ILE A 196 -1.47 5.55 9.84
C ILE A 196 -2.88 5.56 9.23
N TYR A 197 -3.58 6.70 9.25
CA TYR A 197 -4.91 6.86 8.66
C TYR A 197 -4.96 6.41 7.19
N GLU A 198 -4.07 6.94 6.35
CA GLU A 198 -4.03 6.64 4.92
C GLU A 198 -3.69 5.17 4.65
N LYS A 199 -2.80 4.59 5.46
CA LYS A 199 -2.50 3.16 5.40
C LYS A 199 -3.72 2.31 5.73
N ILE A 200 -4.49 2.67 6.76
CA ILE A 200 -5.72 1.94 7.08
C ILE A 200 -6.74 2.07 5.95
N LEU A 201 -6.93 3.26 5.38
CA LEU A 201 -7.82 3.43 4.23
C LEU A 201 -7.40 2.57 3.03
N SER A 202 -6.10 2.41 2.78
CA SER A 202 -5.64 1.56 1.67
C SER A 202 -6.00 0.08 1.85
N LEU A 203 -6.21 -0.37 3.09
CA LEU A 203 -6.66 -1.73 3.37
C LEU A 203 -8.10 -1.97 2.92
N ASP A 204 -8.91 -0.93 2.71
CA ASP A 204 -10.26 -1.08 2.15
C ASP A 204 -10.23 -1.62 0.71
N CYS A 205 -9.10 -1.46 0.01
CA CYS A 205 -8.88 -2.03 -1.32
C CYS A 205 -8.25 -3.43 -1.30
N GLN A 206 -7.96 -3.99 -0.12
CA GLN A 206 -7.23 -5.24 0.01
C GLN A 206 -7.96 -6.42 -0.64
N ASP A 207 -9.29 -6.50 -0.48
CA ASP A 207 -10.06 -7.61 -1.06
C ASP A 207 -10.03 -7.54 -2.59
N SER A 208 -10.23 -6.36 -3.19
CA SER A 208 -10.08 -6.19 -4.65
C SER A 208 -8.67 -6.52 -5.16
N MET A 209 -7.63 -6.19 -4.38
CA MET A 209 -6.26 -6.56 -4.72
C MET A 209 -6.02 -8.07 -4.65
N GLU A 210 -6.62 -8.76 -3.68
CA GLU A 210 -6.50 -10.21 -3.55
C GLU A 210 -7.29 -10.94 -4.64
N ASP A 211 -8.51 -10.50 -4.94
CA ASP A 211 -9.32 -11.05 -6.03
C ASP A 211 -8.59 -10.94 -7.38
N PHE A 212 -7.98 -9.77 -7.63
CA PHE A 212 -7.12 -9.57 -8.80
C PHE A 212 -5.90 -10.50 -8.79
N ARG A 213 -5.21 -10.64 -7.66
CA ARG A 213 -4.04 -11.53 -7.55
C ARG A 213 -4.40 -12.97 -7.84
N GLU A 214 -5.48 -13.45 -7.23
CA GLU A 214 -5.97 -14.81 -7.42
C GLU A 214 -6.37 -15.04 -8.87
N SER A 215 -7.04 -14.09 -9.51
CA SER A 215 -7.41 -14.22 -10.93
C SER A 215 -6.19 -14.27 -11.85
N VAL A 216 -5.13 -13.50 -11.56
CA VAL A 216 -3.85 -13.60 -12.28
C VAL A 216 -3.20 -14.97 -12.08
N VAL A 217 -3.23 -15.54 -10.88
CA VAL A 217 -2.73 -16.89 -10.62
C VAL A 217 -3.56 -17.94 -11.39
N ARG A 218 -4.90 -17.82 -11.37
CA ARG A 218 -5.80 -18.69 -12.13
C ARG A 218 -5.53 -18.62 -13.62
N LEU A 219 -5.37 -17.42 -14.19
CA LEU A 219 -5.07 -17.22 -15.62
C LEU A 219 -3.73 -17.87 -16.03
N LYS A 220 -2.72 -17.85 -15.15
CA LYS A 220 -1.43 -18.50 -15.42
C LYS A 220 -1.50 -20.03 -15.38
N LEU A 221 -2.38 -20.58 -14.54
CA LEU A 221 -2.54 -22.03 -14.36
C LEU A 221 -3.61 -22.64 -15.26
N GLY A 222 -4.56 -21.82 -15.71
CA GLY A 222 -5.71 -22.20 -16.49
C GLY A 222 -5.54 -21.96 -17.98
N ASN A 223 -6.68 -21.96 -18.67
CA ASN A 223 -6.73 -21.59 -20.07
C ASN A 223 -6.58 -20.06 -20.19
N GLN A 224 -6.07 -19.61 -21.33
CA GLN A 224 -5.85 -18.20 -21.63
C GLN A 224 -6.81 -17.78 -22.74
N THR A 225 -8.11 -18.00 -22.51
CA THR A 225 -9.15 -17.62 -23.46
C THR A 225 -9.48 -16.14 -23.36
N LYS A 226 -10.23 -15.62 -24.34
CA LYS A 226 -10.77 -14.25 -24.31
C LYS A 226 -11.51 -13.95 -23.00
N ASP A 227 -12.37 -14.87 -22.57
CA ASP A 227 -13.22 -14.67 -21.40
C ASP A 227 -12.38 -14.65 -20.12
N ASP A 228 -11.31 -15.46 -20.05
CA ASP A 228 -10.37 -15.45 -18.92
C ASP A 228 -9.62 -14.11 -18.82
N TYR A 229 -9.15 -13.56 -19.95
CA TYR A 229 -8.52 -12.24 -19.98
C TYR A 229 -9.50 -11.12 -19.60
N LEU A 230 -10.75 -11.22 -20.06
CA LEU A 230 -11.79 -10.24 -19.76
C LEU A 230 -12.17 -10.25 -18.26
N GLU A 231 -12.23 -11.42 -17.63
CA GLU A 231 -12.45 -11.54 -16.18
C GLU A 231 -11.33 -10.85 -15.41
N VAL A 232 -10.07 -11.12 -15.74
CA VAL A 232 -8.92 -10.50 -15.09
C VAL A 232 -8.89 -8.99 -15.33
N ALA A 233 -9.19 -8.53 -16.55
CA ALA A 233 -9.26 -7.10 -16.88
C ALA A 233 -10.31 -6.38 -16.02
N LYS A 234 -11.50 -6.97 -15.85
CA LYS A 234 -12.55 -6.43 -14.99
C LYS A 234 -12.12 -6.31 -13.53
N LEU A 235 -11.52 -7.36 -12.96
CA LEU A 235 -11.02 -7.33 -11.57
C LEU A 235 -9.87 -6.32 -11.41
N CYS A 236 -9.07 -6.14 -12.46
CA CYS A 236 -8.03 -5.11 -12.50
C CYS A 236 -8.64 -3.70 -12.43
N ASP A 237 -9.69 -3.43 -13.20
CA ASP A 237 -10.41 -2.14 -13.17
C ASP A 237 -11.05 -1.89 -11.80
N GLU A 238 -11.66 -2.91 -11.19
CA GLU A 238 -12.25 -2.81 -9.85
C GLU A 238 -11.18 -2.44 -8.79
N MET A 239 -10.04 -3.13 -8.81
CA MET A 239 -8.90 -2.80 -7.96
C MET A 239 -8.39 -1.37 -8.23
N GLN A 240 -8.19 -0.99 -9.49
CA GLN A 240 -7.72 0.35 -9.84
C GLN A 240 -8.67 1.45 -9.38
N ASN A 241 -9.97 1.24 -9.60
CA ASN A 241 -10.99 2.18 -9.18
C ASN A 241 -10.95 2.35 -7.66
N CYS A 242 -10.80 1.27 -6.90
CA CYS A 242 -10.62 1.37 -5.46
C CYS A 242 -9.38 2.20 -5.09
N ILE A 243 -8.22 1.87 -5.68
CA ILE A 243 -6.95 2.54 -5.41
C ILE A 243 -6.98 4.04 -5.78
N ASN A 244 -7.63 4.39 -6.88
CA ASN A 244 -7.74 5.77 -7.37
C ASN A 244 -8.76 6.59 -6.56
N ASN A 245 -9.74 5.93 -5.94
CA ASN A 245 -10.72 6.57 -5.05
C ASN A 245 -10.15 6.86 -3.65
N LEU A 246 -8.97 6.34 -3.31
CA LEU A 246 -8.29 6.70 -2.07
C LEU A 246 -7.95 8.19 -2.08
N THR A 247 -8.32 8.89 -1.01
CA THR A 247 -8.16 10.35 -0.86
C THR A 247 -6.71 10.80 -0.88
N THR A 248 -5.76 9.90 -0.62
CA THR A 248 -4.33 10.20 -0.58
C THR A 248 -3.53 9.25 -1.47
N SER A 249 -2.73 9.84 -2.36
CA SER A 249 -1.97 9.10 -3.35
C SER A 249 -0.79 8.31 -2.78
N CYS A 250 -0.37 8.61 -1.56
CA CYS A 250 0.85 8.10 -0.93
C CYS A 250 0.69 6.71 -0.29
N ALA A 251 -0.54 6.25 -0.03
CA ALA A 251 -0.76 4.99 0.70
C ALA A 251 -0.33 3.79 -0.13
N ILE A 252 -0.40 3.96 -1.46
CA ILE A 252 0.00 2.99 -2.46
C ILE A 252 1.05 3.66 -3.34
N SER A 253 2.20 3.00 -3.50
CA SER A 253 3.33 3.57 -4.22
C SER A 253 2.95 3.91 -5.68
N LEU A 254 3.50 5.02 -6.19
CA LEU A 254 3.27 5.43 -7.58
C LEU A 254 3.76 4.37 -8.57
N GLU A 255 4.84 3.69 -8.25
CA GLU A 255 5.36 2.59 -9.06
C GLU A 255 4.37 1.43 -9.15
N PHE A 256 3.76 1.04 -8.03
CA PHE A 256 2.72 0.01 -8.03
C PHE A 256 1.52 0.43 -8.87
N LYS A 257 1.02 1.67 -8.70
CA LYS A 257 -0.09 2.20 -9.51
C LYS A 257 0.22 2.15 -11.01
N ARG A 258 1.43 2.57 -11.41
CA ARG A 258 1.88 2.53 -12.81
C ARG A 258 1.93 1.10 -13.34
N LYS A 259 2.61 0.19 -12.65
CA LYS A 259 2.74 -1.21 -13.07
C LYS A 259 1.38 -1.92 -13.16
N THR A 260 0.51 -1.66 -12.19
CA THR A 260 -0.85 -2.19 -12.21
C THR A 260 -1.63 -1.65 -13.41
N LYS A 261 -1.48 -0.37 -13.75
CA LYS A 261 -2.09 0.23 -14.94
C LYS A 261 -1.64 -0.42 -16.25
N GLU A 262 -0.34 -0.53 -16.43
CA GLU A 262 0.22 -1.22 -17.60
C GLU A 262 -0.30 -2.66 -17.70
N TYR A 263 -0.44 -3.35 -16.56
CA TYR A 263 -0.98 -4.70 -16.53
C TYR A 263 -2.48 -4.74 -16.89
N CYS A 264 -3.31 -3.84 -16.36
CA CYS A 264 -4.74 -3.80 -16.69
C CYS A 264 -4.95 -3.53 -18.18
N GLU A 265 -4.22 -2.54 -18.73
CA GLU A 265 -4.23 -2.23 -20.17
C GLU A 265 -3.85 -3.45 -21.02
N LYS A 266 -2.84 -4.21 -20.58
CA LYS A 266 -2.45 -5.46 -21.22
C LYS A 266 -3.57 -6.49 -21.21
N MET A 267 -4.25 -6.69 -20.09
CA MET A 267 -5.35 -7.67 -20.02
C MET A 267 -6.52 -7.27 -20.94
N HIS A 268 -6.88 -5.98 -20.98
CA HIS A 268 -7.88 -5.46 -21.92
C HIS A 268 -7.48 -5.68 -23.37
N PHE A 269 -6.22 -5.40 -23.72
CA PHE A 269 -5.70 -5.67 -25.05
C PHE A 269 -5.76 -7.15 -25.42
N LEU A 270 -5.36 -8.05 -24.51
CA LEU A 270 -5.44 -9.50 -24.75
C LEU A 270 -6.90 -10.00 -24.85
N ALA A 271 -7.85 -9.34 -24.21
CA ALA A 271 -9.27 -9.61 -24.35
C ALA A 271 -9.91 -8.99 -25.62
N SER A 272 -9.19 -8.09 -26.31
CA SER A 272 -9.73 -7.33 -27.45
C SER A 272 -10.02 -8.20 -28.68
N PRO A 273 -11.01 -7.85 -29.51
CA PRO A 273 -11.26 -8.54 -30.78
C PRO A 273 -10.05 -8.56 -31.71
N PHE A 274 -9.23 -7.50 -31.69
CA PHE A 274 -7.98 -7.40 -32.44
C PHE A 274 -7.02 -8.55 -32.09
N TRP A 275 -6.69 -8.72 -30.80
CA TRP A 275 -5.76 -9.77 -30.36
C TRP A 275 -6.32 -11.17 -30.62
N GLN A 276 -7.62 -11.37 -30.37
CA GLN A 276 -8.28 -12.64 -30.62
C GLN A 276 -8.26 -13.01 -32.10
N CYS A 277 -8.40 -12.04 -33.00
CA CYS A 277 -8.23 -12.25 -34.43
C CYS A 277 -6.81 -12.70 -34.76
N ILE A 278 -5.77 -12.01 -34.28
CA ILE A 278 -4.37 -12.41 -34.51
C ILE A 278 -4.11 -13.84 -34.02
N GLN A 279 -4.54 -14.15 -32.80
CA GLN A 279 -4.39 -15.50 -32.23
C GLN A 279 -5.10 -16.57 -33.06
N ARG A 280 -6.30 -16.27 -33.55
CA ARG A 280 -7.05 -17.18 -34.44
C ARG A 280 -6.33 -17.39 -35.77
N LEU A 281 -5.92 -16.31 -36.43
CA LEU A 281 -5.18 -16.37 -37.69
C LEU A 281 -3.91 -17.22 -37.57
N LYS A 282 -3.20 -17.08 -36.45
CA LYS A 282 -2.00 -17.87 -36.13
C LYS A 282 -2.32 -19.34 -35.85
N THR A 283 -3.30 -19.60 -34.99
CA THR A 283 -3.63 -20.96 -34.53
C THR A 283 -4.26 -21.80 -35.64
N GLU A 284 -5.13 -21.20 -36.44
CA GLU A 284 -5.77 -21.85 -37.59
C GLU A 284 -4.88 -21.86 -38.84
N ASN A 285 -3.71 -21.20 -38.79
CA ASN A 285 -2.75 -21.08 -39.88
C ASN A 285 -3.41 -20.55 -41.17
N VAL A 286 -4.23 -19.50 -41.02
CA VAL A 286 -4.98 -18.88 -42.12
C VAL A 286 -4.01 -18.20 -43.08
N LYS A 287 -4.04 -18.60 -44.34
CA LYS A 287 -3.17 -18.03 -45.38
C LYS A 287 -3.88 -16.88 -46.10
N PRO A 288 -3.26 -15.70 -46.23
CA PRO A 288 -3.82 -14.60 -47.00
C PRO A 288 -3.90 -14.95 -48.50
N ASP A 289 -4.94 -14.49 -49.16
CA ASP A 289 -5.01 -14.49 -50.63
C ASP A 289 -3.99 -13.49 -51.17
N LEU A 290 -2.85 -14.00 -51.64
CA LEU A 290 -1.73 -13.19 -52.12
C LEU A 290 -2.05 -12.37 -53.37
N MET A 291 -3.14 -12.68 -54.08
CA MET A 291 -3.60 -11.85 -55.20
C MET A 291 -4.33 -10.61 -54.70
N LYS A 292 -5.06 -10.72 -53.59
CA LYS A 292 -5.73 -9.59 -52.93
C LYS A 292 -4.78 -8.79 -52.03
N TYR A 293 -3.86 -9.48 -51.35
CA TYR A 293 -2.94 -8.93 -50.34
C TYR A 293 -1.47 -9.12 -50.75
N VAL A 294 -1.07 -8.49 -51.86
CA VAL A 294 0.28 -8.63 -52.46
C VAL A 294 1.42 -8.24 -51.49
N CYS A 295 1.18 -7.25 -50.66
CA CYS A 295 2.05 -6.79 -49.54
C CYS A 295 2.29 -7.84 -48.43
N LEU A 296 1.53 -8.94 -48.40
CA LEU A 296 1.76 -10.06 -47.47
C LEU A 296 2.59 -11.20 -48.10
N ILE A 297 3.05 -11.04 -49.35
CA ILE A 297 3.95 -12.00 -49.99
C ILE A 297 5.26 -12.08 -49.18
N GLY A 298 5.64 -13.30 -48.79
CA GLY A 298 6.84 -13.55 -47.99
C GLY A 298 6.64 -13.37 -46.48
N HIS A 299 5.42 -13.11 -46.03
CA HIS A 299 5.07 -12.98 -44.61
C HIS A 299 4.21 -14.16 -44.14
N GLU A 300 4.76 -15.03 -43.30
CA GLU A 300 4.00 -16.15 -42.70
C GLU A 300 3.43 -15.76 -41.33
N LEU A 301 2.10 -15.67 -41.21
CA LEU A 301 1.44 -15.25 -39.96
C LEU A 301 1.75 -16.14 -38.74
N SER A 302 2.15 -17.39 -38.96
CA SER A 302 2.57 -18.32 -37.90
C SER A 302 3.97 -18.05 -37.34
N ASP A 303 4.82 -17.33 -38.07
CA ASP A 303 6.19 -17.02 -37.68
C ASP A 303 6.27 -15.67 -36.97
N ASP A 304 6.71 -15.73 -35.70
CA ASP A 304 6.91 -14.55 -34.85
C ASP A 304 8.22 -13.82 -35.16
N SER A 305 9.21 -14.47 -35.78
CA SER A 305 10.54 -13.87 -36.00
C SER A 305 10.51 -12.67 -36.95
N THR A 306 9.49 -12.60 -37.80
CA THR A 306 9.26 -11.49 -38.76
C THR A 306 8.03 -10.66 -38.42
N ALA A 307 7.45 -10.81 -37.22
CA ALA A 307 6.22 -10.14 -36.82
C ALA A 307 6.35 -8.61 -36.82
N CYS A 308 7.40 -8.05 -36.19
CA CYS A 308 7.62 -6.60 -36.17
C CYS A 308 7.63 -5.99 -37.58
N GLN A 309 8.38 -6.59 -38.51
CA GLN A 309 8.50 -6.08 -39.88
C GLN A 309 7.17 -6.19 -40.65
N ARG A 310 6.41 -7.25 -40.43
CA ARG A 310 5.11 -7.47 -41.06
C ARG A 310 4.07 -6.45 -40.60
N PHE A 311 3.97 -6.25 -39.29
CA PHE A 311 2.96 -5.37 -38.70
C PHE A 311 3.30 -3.88 -38.88
N SER A 312 4.58 -3.50 -38.87
CA SER A 312 5.01 -2.12 -39.15
C SER A 312 5.05 -1.77 -40.64
N GLY A 313 5.49 -2.70 -41.50
CA GLY A 313 5.70 -2.45 -42.93
C GLY A 313 4.49 -2.69 -43.83
N SER A 314 3.52 -3.47 -43.36
CA SER A 314 2.33 -3.86 -44.14
C SER A 314 1.02 -3.64 -43.36
N SER A 315 0.96 -2.60 -42.53
CA SER A 315 -0.16 -2.30 -41.62
C SER A 315 -1.52 -2.24 -42.32
N GLU A 316 -1.66 -1.46 -43.40
CA GLU A 316 -2.91 -1.34 -44.20
C GLU A 316 -3.41 -2.70 -44.72
N CYS A 317 -2.46 -3.57 -45.09
CA CYS A 317 -2.79 -4.90 -45.61
C CYS A 317 -3.20 -5.87 -44.51
N ILE A 318 -2.57 -5.77 -43.35
CA ILE A 318 -2.96 -6.54 -42.17
C ILE A 318 -4.35 -6.09 -41.71
N GLU A 319 -4.63 -4.78 -41.71
CA GLU A 319 -5.96 -4.25 -41.39
C GLU A 319 -7.02 -4.82 -42.33
N GLY A 320 -6.85 -4.67 -43.65
CA GLY A 320 -7.79 -5.20 -44.63
C GLY A 320 -7.98 -6.73 -44.52
N PHE A 321 -6.88 -7.46 -44.30
CA PHE A 321 -6.93 -8.91 -44.10
C PHE A 321 -7.67 -9.31 -42.82
N MET A 322 -7.39 -8.63 -41.69
CA MET A 322 -8.10 -8.87 -40.44
C MET A 322 -9.59 -8.53 -40.56
N MET A 323 -9.93 -7.41 -41.21
CA MET A 323 -11.31 -7.03 -41.48
C MET A 323 -12.08 -8.10 -42.27
N ASP A 324 -11.45 -8.66 -43.31
CA ASP A 324 -12.01 -9.73 -44.12
C ASP A 324 -12.23 -11.04 -43.34
N GLN A 325 -11.23 -11.44 -42.55
CA GLN A 325 -11.25 -12.75 -41.88
C GLN A 325 -12.07 -12.71 -40.59
N CYS A 326 -11.96 -11.63 -39.84
CA CYS A 326 -12.46 -11.50 -38.47
C CYS A 326 -13.60 -10.49 -38.33
N GLY A 327 -13.86 -9.66 -39.33
CA GLY A 327 -14.89 -8.64 -39.31
C GLY A 327 -14.42 -7.28 -38.78
N PHE A 328 -15.28 -6.27 -38.92
CA PHE A 328 -14.97 -4.88 -38.60
C PHE A 328 -14.55 -4.64 -37.14
N GLU A 329 -15.14 -5.37 -36.18
CA GLU A 329 -14.79 -5.24 -34.76
C GLU A 329 -13.32 -5.53 -34.44
N SER A 330 -12.64 -6.32 -35.28
CA SER A 330 -11.22 -6.66 -35.10
C SER A 330 -10.25 -5.56 -35.54
N VAL A 331 -10.76 -4.54 -36.25
CA VAL A 331 -9.98 -3.41 -36.78
C VAL A 331 -10.50 -2.07 -36.26
N GLU A 332 -11.51 -2.06 -35.38
CA GLU A 332 -11.91 -0.86 -34.67
C GLU A 332 -10.75 -0.40 -33.77
N GLY A 333 -10.24 0.82 -34.00
CA GLY A 333 -9.04 1.30 -33.30
C GLY A 333 -7.76 0.55 -33.68
N PHE A 334 -7.65 0.12 -34.95
CA PHE A 334 -6.51 -0.65 -35.44
C PHE A 334 -5.16 0.02 -35.17
N GLU A 335 -5.01 1.32 -35.44
CA GLU A 335 -3.75 2.04 -35.24
C GLU A 335 -3.27 2.00 -33.78
N ASP A 336 -4.17 2.23 -32.82
CA ASP A 336 -3.85 2.17 -31.39
C ASP A 336 -3.47 0.76 -30.95
N SER A 337 -4.24 -0.24 -31.40
CA SER A 337 -3.99 -1.65 -31.10
C SER A 337 -2.67 -2.14 -31.71
N LEU A 338 -2.37 -1.70 -32.94
CA LEU A 338 -1.12 -2.00 -33.63
C LEU A 338 0.06 -1.37 -32.92
N THR A 339 -0.05 -0.11 -32.52
CA THR A 339 1.01 0.60 -31.78
C THR A 339 1.31 -0.13 -30.47
N TYR A 340 0.27 -0.45 -29.71
CA TYR A 340 0.42 -1.19 -28.45
C TYR A 340 1.04 -2.59 -28.65
N LEU A 341 0.66 -3.29 -29.73
CA LEU A 341 1.24 -4.59 -30.08
C LEU A 341 2.74 -4.49 -30.36
N LEU A 342 3.16 -3.49 -31.14
CA LEU A 342 4.56 -3.27 -31.50
C LEU A 342 5.39 -2.92 -30.26
N GLU A 343 4.90 -2.02 -29.40
CA GLU A 343 5.53 -1.71 -28.12
C GLU A 343 5.67 -2.94 -27.22
N MET A 344 4.64 -3.81 -27.17
CA MET A 344 4.70 -5.05 -26.38
C MET A 344 5.75 -6.04 -26.88
N TRP A 345 6.06 -6.02 -28.18
CA TRP A 345 7.07 -6.87 -28.81
C TRP A 345 8.47 -6.25 -28.84
N ASP A 346 8.66 -5.07 -28.23
CA ASP A 346 9.89 -4.29 -28.29
C ASP A 346 10.34 -4.03 -29.75
N CYS A 347 9.36 -3.81 -30.63
CA CYS A 347 9.55 -3.17 -31.93
C CYS A 347 9.54 -1.63 -31.70
#